data_AF-A0A2S9FRW7-F1
#
_entry.id   AF-A0A2S9FRW7-F1
#
_cell.length_a   1.000
_cell.length_b   1.000
_cell.length_c   1.000
_cell.angle_alpha   90.00
_cell.angle_beta   90.00
_cell.angle_gamma   90.00
#
_symmetry.space_group_name_H-M   'P 1'
#
loop_
_entity.id
_entity.type
_entity.pdbx_description
1 polymer ?
#
loop_
_entity_poly.entity_id
_entity_poly.type
_entity_poly.pdbx_seq_one_letter_code
_entity_poly.pdbx_strand_id
1 'polypeptide(L)'
;TPIDVRGDAITIADQMGLLTEVRAHRIRMSERTQFVDSSGTPVAPFPWAEVSDSDDDIEVLRGDLLRILAEALPDTVATRFGDSPVSLTDGAAG
;
A
#
# COMPACT_ATOMS: atom_id res chain seq x y z
N THR A 1 0.63 9.08 -4.73
CA THR A 1 -0.06 9.10 -3.42
C THR A 1 0.37 7.89 -2.62
N PRO A 2 0.56 8.02 -1.30
CA PRO A 2 0.85 6.87 -0.44
C PRO A 2 -0.38 5.98 -0.22
N ILE A 3 -0.12 4.73 0.18
CA ILE A 3 -1.05 3.72 0.68
C ILE A 3 -0.41 3.09 1.91
N ASP A 4 -1.20 2.90 2.95
CA ASP A 4 -0.80 2.15 4.14
C ASP A 4 -1.14 0.66 4.00
N VAL A 5 -0.19 -0.20 4.38
CA VAL A 5 -0.37 -1.64 4.57
C VAL A 5 -0.30 -1.90 6.08
N ARG A 6 -1.42 -2.27 6.69
CA ARG A 6 -1.60 -2.37 8.14
C ARG A 6 -2.34 -3.65 8.53
N GLY A 7 -2.17 -4.07 9.79
CA GLY A 7 -2.85 -5.22 10.36
C GLY A 7 -2.75 -6.47 9.47
N ASP A 8 -3.88 -7.14 9.22
CA ASP A 8 -3.94 -8.38 8.45
C ASP A 8 -3.36 -8.25 7.02
N ALA A 9 -3.36 -7.05 6.44
CA ALA A 9 -2.79 -6.84 5.10
C ALA A 9 -1.29 -7.13 5.05
N ILE A 10 -0.57 -6.95 6.16
CA ILE A 10 0.85 -7.29 6.27
C ILE A 10 1.02 -8.81 6.17
N THR A 11 0.22 -9.57 6.92
CA THR A 11 0.22 -11.04 6.88
C THR A 11 -0.17 -11.56 5.49
N ILE A 12 -1.17 -10.95 4.85
CA ILE A 12 -1.60 -11.32 3.50
C ILE A 12 -0.46 -11.07 2.49
N ALA A 13 0.21 -9.92 2.57
CA ALA A 13 1.36 -9.63 1.70
C ALA A 13 2.50 -10.64 1.90
N ASP A 14 2.70 -11.14 3.11
CA ASP A 14 3.69 -12.20 3.40
C ASP A 14 3.28 -13.53 2.79
N GLN A 15 2.01 -13.93 2.95
CA GLN A 15 1.45 -15.14 2.34
C GLN A 15 1.51 -15.12 0.81
N MET A 16 1.39 -13.93 0.21
CA MET A 16 1.56 -13.72 -1.23
C MET A 16 3.03 -13.73 -1.67
N GLY A 17 3.99 -13.75 -0.73
CA GLY A 17 5.43 -13.65 -1.01
C GLY A 17 5.90 -12.25 -1.40
N LEU A 18 5.09 -11.21 -1.15
CA LEU A 18 5.34 -9.83 -1.59
C LEU A 18 5.88 -8.92 -0.49
N LEU A 19 5.80 -9.34 0.79
CA LEU A 19 6.15 -8.48 1.92
C LEU A 19 7.59 -7.94 1.84
N THR A 20 8.54 -8.74 1.36
CA THR A 20 9.94 -8.30 1.17
C THR A 20 10.03 -7.12 0.21
N GLU A 21 9.39 -7.20 -0.95
CA GLU A 21 9.39 -6.13 -1.95
C GLU A 21 8.61 -4.90 -1.47
N VAL A 22 7.49 -5.10 -0.77
CA VAL A 22 6.74 -4.00 -0.16
C VAL A 22 7.60 -3.26 0.88
N ARG A 23 8.32 -4.00 1.74
CA ARG A 23 9.25 -3.40 2.73
C ARG A 23 10.41 -2.66 2.06
N ALA A 24 10.90 -3.16 0.92
CA ALA A 24 11.97 -2.50 0.16
C ALA A 24 11.55 -1.13 -0.40
N HIS A 25 10.27 -0.94 -0.70
CA HIS A 25 9.71 0.31 -1.21
C HIS A 25 9.03 1.18 -0.14
N ARG A 26 9.28 0.89 1.15
CA ARG A 26 8.72 1.66 2.27
C ARG A 26 9.14 3.13 2.22
N ILE A 27 8.18 4.02 2.37
CA ILE A 27 8.41 5.45 2.58
C ILE A 27 8.93 5.64 4.00
N ARG A 28 10.12 6.23 4.13
CA ARG A 28 10.77 6.54 5.42
C ARG A 28 10.71 8.02 5.80
N MET A 29 10.32 8.89 4.86
CA MET A 29 10.33 10.33 5.08
C MET A 29 9.17 10.77 5.98
N SER A 30 8.01 10.13 5.86
CA SER A 30 6.84 10.36 6.71
C SER A 30 7.15 10.13 8.18
N GLU A 31 7.96 9.13 8.53
CA GLU A 31 8.40 8.84 9.91
C GLU A 31 9.05 10.05 10.62
N ARG A 32 9.58 11.03 9.88
CA ARG A 32 10.20 12.26 10.42
C ARG A 32 9.28 13.48 10.40
N THR A 33 7.98 13.28 10.21
CA THR A 33 6.99 14.37 10.23
C THR A 33 6.95 15.04 11.60
N GLN A 34 6.90 16.38 11.60
CA GLN A 34 6.88 17.21 12.79
C GLN A 34 5.93 18.39 12.60
N PHE A 35 5.30 18.83 13.67
CA PHE A 35 4.57 20.08 13.72
C PHE A 35 5.55 21.23 13.90
N VAL A 36 5.32 22.33 13.18
CA VAL A 36 6.15 23.54 13.24
C VAL A 36 5.28 24.75 13.55
N ASP A 37 5.87 25.78 14.17
CA ASP A 37 5.23 27.08 14.33
C ASP A 37 5.28 27.94 13.05
N SER A 38 4.79 29.18 13.12
CA SER A 38 4.78 30.12 11.99
C SER A 38 6.18 30.51 11.47
N SER A 39 7.23 30.32 12.28
CA SER A 39 8.62 30.53 11.87
C SER A 39 9.29 29.27 11.31
N GLY A 40 8.59 28.14 11.28
CA GLY A 40 9.12 26.85 10.86
C GLY A 40 9.93 26.14 11.95
N THR A 41 9.89 26.61 13.20
CA THR A 41 10.57 25.95 14.32
C THR A 41 9.76 24.71 14.74
N PRO A 42 10.38 23.52 14.86
CA PRO A 42 9.70 22.32 15.33
C PRO A 42 9.16 22.48 16.75
N VAL A 43 7.88 22.19 16.95
CA VAL A 43 7.21 22.31 18.27
C VAL A 43 6.73 20.98 18.82
N ALA A 44 6.51 19.96 17.98
CA ALA A 44 6.17 18.62 18.41
C ALA A 44 6.46 17.59 17.31
N PRO A 45 6.81 16.33 17.66
CA PRO A 45 6.83 15.23 16.70
C PRO A 45 5.40 14.84 16.30
N PHE A 46 5.25 14.18 15.15
CA PHE A 46 3.98 13.55 14.79
C PHE A 46 3.70 12.32 15.70
N PRO A 47 2.49 12.15 16.25
CA PRO A 47 2.17 11.10 17.22
C PRO A 47 1.94 9.74 16.54
N TRP A 48 2.99 9.16 15.96
CA TRP A 48 2.90 7.89 15.21
C TRP A 48 2.29 6.75 16.04
N ALA A 49 2.61 6.66 17.33
CA ALA A 49 2.08 5.63 18.22
C ALA A 49 0.54 5.69 18.41
N GLU A 50 -0.09 6.83 18.12
CA GLU A 50 -1.55 7.00 18.22
C GLU A 50 -2.27 6.79 16.87
N VAL A 51 -1.53 6.86 15.76
CA VAL A 51 -2.06 6.85 14.39
C VAL A 51 -1.77 5.56 13.64
N SER A 52 -0.69 4.87 14.01
CA SER A 52 -0.33 3.55 13.48
C SER A 52 -1.07 2.45 14.25
N ASP A 53 -1.43 1.38 13.54
CA ASP A 53 -1.98 0.18 14.17
C ASP A 53 -0.86 -0.62 14.87
N SER A 54 0.36 -0.56 14.31
CA SER A 54 1.56 -1.21 14.84
C SER A 54 2.86 -0.57 14.32
N ASP A 55 3.99 -0.93 14.93
CA ASP A 55 5.33 -0.57 14.41
C ASP A 55 5.66 -1.25 13.07
N ASP A 56 4.90 -2.29 12.72
CA ASP A 56 5.03 -3.04 11.47
C ASP A 56 4.33 -2.37 10.29
N ASP A 57 3.51 -1.35 10.52
CA ASP A 57 2.81 -0.62 9.46
C ASP A 57 3.79 -0.10 8.40
N ILE A 58 3.40 -0.24 7.14
CA ILE A 58 4.21 0.13 5.98
C ILE A 58 3.45 1.14 5.14
N GLU A 59 4.02 2.33 4.97
CA GLU A 59 3.57 3.25 3.95
C GLU A 59 4.36 3.02 2.66
N VAL A 60 3.67 2.86 1.52
CA VAL A 60 4.27 2.65 0.19
C VAL A 60 3.60 3.57 -0.83
N LEU A 61 4.32 3.99 -1.86
CA LEU A 61 3.69 4.71 -2.96
C LEU A 61 2.71 3.79 -3.69
N ARG A 62 1.50 4.29 -3.97
CA ARG A 62 0.48 3.56 -4.74
C ARG A 62 1.02 3.01 -6.06
N GLY A 63 1.87 3.78 -6.74
CA GLY A 63 2.49 3.35 -8.00
C GLY A 63 3.40 2.13 -7.82
N ASP A 64 4.23 2.13 -6.77
CA ASP A 64 5.11 1.00 -6.45
C ASP A 64 4.31 -0.22 -6.02
N LEU A 65 3.28 -0.04 -5.19
CA LEU A 65 2.41 -1.14 -4.80
C LEU A 65 1.72 -1.78 -6.01
N LEU A 66 1.17 -0.97 -6.92
CA LEU A 66 0.54 -1.47 -8.15
C LEU A 66 1.54 -2.20 -9.05
N ARG A 67 2.77 -1.69 -9.15
CA ARG A 67 3.84 -2.34 -9.91
C ARG A 67 4.22 -3.69 -9.29
N ILE A 68 4.46 -3.75 -7.98
CA ILE A 68 4.77 -5.00 -7.26
C ILE A 68 3.67 -6.05 -7.51
N LEU A 69 2.40 -5.64 -7.41
CA LEU A 69 1.26 -6.53 -7.67
C LEU A 69 1.20 -6.99 -9.13
N ALA A 70 1.47 -6.10 -10.09
CA ALA A 70 1.46 -6.44 -11.51
C ALA A 70 2.62 -7.38 -11.89
N GLU A 71 3.82 -7.15 -11.36
CA GLU A 71 5.02 -7.98 -11.58
C GLU A 71 4.89 -9.38 -10.94
N ALA A 72 4.03 -9.52 -9.92
CA ALA A 72 3.76 -10.80 -9.27
C ALA A 72 2.76 -11.69 -10.04
N LEU A 73 2.09 -11.15 -11.07
CA LEU A 73 1.15 -11.95 -11.88
C LEU A 73 1.92 -12.97 -12.74
N PRO A 74 1.45 -14.22 -12.82
CA PRO A 74 2.03 -15.18 -13.74
C PRO A 74 1.71 -14.79 -15.19
N ASP A 75 2.55 -15.23 -16.13
CA ASP A 75 2.38 -14.96 -17.57
C ASP A 75 1.04 -15.45 -18.15
N THR A 76 0.34 -16.33 -17.43
CA THR A 76 -0.98 -16.84 -17.80
C THR A 76 -2.12 -15.87 -17.51
N VAL A 77 -1.88 -14.80 -16.73
CA VAL A 77 -2.89 -13.79 -16.38
C VAL A 77 -2.81 -12.62 -17.33
N ALA A 78 -3.93 -12.30 -17.98
CA ALA A 78 -4.04 -11.15 -18.85
C ALA A 78 -4.60 -9.92 -18.11
N THR A 79 -3.87 -8.81 -18.14
CA THR A 79 -4.37 -7.50 -17.66
C THR A 79 -4.83 -6.66 -18.86
N ARG A 80 -6.09 -6.19 -18.83
CA ARG A 80 -6.67 -5.33 -19.88
C ARG A 80 -7.00 -3.96 -19.31
N PHE A 81 -6.30 -2.94 -19.79
CA PHE A 81 -6.52 -1.54 -19.39
C PHE A 81 -7.50 -0.85 -20.35
N GLY A 82 -8.33 0.03 -19.81
CA GLY A 82 -9.33 0.76 -20.60
C GLY A 82 -10.52 -0.09 -21.08
N ASP A 83 -10.55 -1.37 -20.72
CA ASP A 83 -11.68 -2.25 -20.94
C ASP A 83 -12.66 -2.14 -19.76
N SER A 84 -13.95 -2.09 -20.03
CA SER A 84 -14.99 -1.92 -19.02
C SER A 84 -16.19 -2.82 -19.34
N PRO A 85 -16.63 -3.67 -18.41
CA PRO A 85 -17.76 -4.55 -18.66
C PRO A 85 -19.05 -3.73 -18.83
N VAL A 86 -19.78 -3.97 -19.93
CA VAL A 86 -21.03 -3.26 -20.25
C VAL A 86 -22.29 -4.05 -19.88
N SER A 87 -22.15 -5.36 -19.73
CA SER A 87 -23.23 -6.26 -19.31
C SER A 87 -22.64 -7.54 -18.73
N LEU A 88 -23.28 -8.09 -17.71
CA LEU A 88 -23.00 -9.42 -17.18
C LEU A 88 -24.31 -10.22 -17.17
N THR A 89 -24.29 -11.44 -17.68
CA THR A 89 -25.43 -12.36 -17.63
C THR A 89 -24.97 -13.61 -16.93
N ASP A 90 -25.66 -13.98 -15.84
CA ASP A 90 -25.37 -15.20 -15.11
C ASP A 90 -25.92 -16.41 -15.87
N GLY A 91 -25.12 -17.47 -15.96
CA GLY A 91 -25.46 -18.70 -16.65
C GLY A 91 -26.13 -19.72 -15.71
N ALA A 92 -26.69 -20.79 -16.27
CA ALA A 92 -27.34 -21.85 -15.46
C ALA A 92 -26.36 -22.73 -14.66
N ALA A 93 -25.06 -22.49 -14.73
CA ALA A 93 -24.02 -23.22 -14.02
C ALA A 93 -23.39 -22.30 -12.98
N GLY A 94 -24.11 -22.09 -11.88
CA GLY A 94 -23.55 -21.49 -10.66
C GLY A 94 -22.53 -22.41 -10.01
#